data_AF-A0A662B878-F1
#
_entry.id   AF-A0A662B878-F1
#
_cell.length_a   1.000
_cell.length_b   1.000
_cell.length_c   1.000
_cell.angle_alpha   90.00
_cell.angle_beta   90.00
_cell.angle_gamma   90.00
#
_symmetry.space_group_name_H-M   'P 1'
#
loop_
_entity.id
_entity.type
_entity.pdbx_description
1 polymer ?
#
loop_
_entity_poly.entity_id
_entity_poly.type
_entity_poly.pdbx_seq_one_letter_code
_entity_poly.pdbx_strand_id
1 'polypeptide(L)' 'MISPISVIYYERYSKIETVKERLKIEKENIQCVVSNVTDLPNQVGFGEAQKPQLWDYADNVDTLDFLVSLK' A
#
# COMPACT_ATOMS: atom_id res chain seq x y z
N MET A 1 -1.25 16.11 -2.46
CA MET A 1 0.04 16.66 -2.02
C MET A 1 1.12 15.67 -2.47
N ILE A 2 2.22 16.14 -3.06
CA ILE A 2 3.28 15.25 -3.62
C ILE A 2 4.45 15.26 -2.63
N SER A 3 5.00 14.09 -2.31
CA SER A 3 6.21 14.01 -1.49
C SER A 3 7.39 14.68 -2.19
N PRO A 4 8.18 15.52 -1.49
CA PRO A 4 9.37 16.12 -2.07
C PRO A 4 10.35 15.07 -2.58
N ILE A 5 10.95 15.31 -3.75
CA ILE A 5 11.96 14.43 -4.34
C ILE A 5 13.18 14.37 -3.40
N SER A 6 13.74 13.17 -3.21
CA SER A 6 14.92 12.91 -2.38
C SER A 6 14.76 13.19 -0.88
N VAL A 7 13.53 13.18 -0.35
CA VAL A 7 13.26 13.27 1.09
C VAL A 7 12.72 11.95 1.61
N ILE A 8 13.31 11.47 2.72
CA ILE A 8 12.84 10.29 3.45
C ILE A 8 12.26 10.77 4.78
N TYR A 9 11.00 10.42 5.02
CA TYR A 9 10.37 10.54 6.32
C TYR A 9 10.49 9.21 7.05
N TYR A 10 10.92 9.24 8.30
CA TYR A 10 11.00 8.04 9.13
C TYR A 10 10.59 8.35 10.56
N GLU A 11 10.03 7.34 11.22
CA GLU A 11 9.63 7.39 12.61
C GLU A 11 10.13 6.10 13.30
N ARG A 12 10.32 6.15 14.62
CA ARG A 12 10.68 4.98 15.43
C ARG A 12 9.52 4.57 16.30
N TYR A 13 9.20 3.29 16.28
CA TYR A 13 8.16 2.69 17.12
C TYR A 13 8.78 1.67 18.06
N SER A 14 8.24 1.58 19.28
CA SER A 14 8.66 0.56 20.26
C SER A 14 7.82 -0.72 20.19
N LYS A 15 6.67 -0.68 19.50
CA LYS A 15 5.68 -1.74 19.42
C LYS A 15 5.12 -1.84 18.01
N ILE A 16 4.99 -3.06 17.48
CA ILE A 16 4.50 -3.30 16.12
C ILE A 16 3.00 -2.99 16.00
N GLU A 17 2.27 -3.13 17.10
CA GLU A 17 0.84 -2.86 17.20
C GLU A 17 0.52 -1.41 16.85
N THR A 18 1.37 -0.47 17.30
CA THR A 18 1.25 0.96 16.96
C THR A 18 1.39 1.20 15.46
N VAL A 19 2.28 0.48 14.79
CA VAL A 19 2.45 0.57 13.33
C VAL A 19 1.22 0.02 12.63
N LYS A 20 0.69 -1.13 13.07
CA LYS A 20 -0.52 -1.75 12.50
C LYS A 20 -1.72 -0.81 12.59
N GLU A 21 -1.92 -0.18 13.73
CA GLU A 21 -3.02 0.76 13.93
C GLU A 21 -2.86 2.01 13.05
N ARG A 22 -1.64 2.55 12.93
CA ARG A 22 -1.34 3.67 12.03
C ARG A 22 -1.64 3.32 10.57
N LEU A 23 -1.16 2.17 10.09
CA LEU A 23 -1.41 1.69 8.72
C LEU A 23 -2.90 1.49 8.44
N LYS A 24 -3.67 1.06 9.44
CA LYS A 24 -5.13 0.92 9.32
C LYS A 24 -5.83 2.28 9.19
N ILE A 25 -5.42 3.26 9.98
CA ILE A 25 -5.98 4.63 9.95
C ILE A 25 -5.69 5.30 8.60
N GLU A 26 -4.48 5.12 8.07
CA GLU A 26 -4.01 5.77 6.84
C GLU A 26 -4.25 4.91 5.59
N LYS A 27 -5.03 3.83 5.68
CA LYS A 27 -5.22 2.85 4.60
C LYS A 27 -5.60 3.50 3.27
N GLU A 28 -6.50 4.47 3.30
CA GLU A 28 -6.98 5.17 2.10
C GLU A 28 -5.92 6.09 1.46
N ASN A 29 -4.88 6.47 2.21
CA ASN A 29 -3.78 7.32 1.75
C ASN A 29 -2.52 6.52 1.37
N ILE A 30 -2.48 5.22 1.69
CA ILE A 30 -1.31 4.36 1.49
C ILE A 30 -1.55 3.44 0.31
N GLN A 31 -0.71 3.58 -0.71
CA GLN A 31 -0.78 2.73 -1.90
C GLN A 31 -0.09 1.37 -1.70
N CYS A 32 0.97 1.30 -0.90
CA CYS A 32 1.76 0.08 -0.76
C CYS A 32 2.53 0.05 0.56
N VAL A 33 2.59 -1.11 1.21
CA VAL A 33 3.42 -1.37 2.39
C VAL A 33 4.45 -2.44 2.03
N VAL A 34 5.73 -2.14 2.22
CA VAL A 34 6.84 -3.09 1.93
C VAL A 34 7.41 -3.59 3.25
N SER A 35 7.36 -4.90 3.49
CA SER A 35 7.83 -5.49 4.74
C SER A 35 8.07 -7.00 4.63
N ASN A 36 8.90 -7.53 5.53
CA ASN A 36 9.03 -8.96 5.79
C ASN A 36 8.35 -9.42 7.09
N VAL A 37 7.75 -8.49 7.84
CA VAL A 37 7.03 -8.78 9.08
C VAL A 37 5.71 -9.47 8.73
N THR A 38 5.40 -10.60 9.33
CA THR A 38 4.10 -11.27 9.12
C THR A 38 2.96 -10.45 9.74
N ASP A 39 1.75 -10.56 9.17
CA ASP A 39 0.52 -9.93 9.67
C ASP A 39 0.43 -8.40 9.55
N LEU A 40 0.96 -7.83 8.46
CA LEU A 40 0.63 -6.46 8.03
C LEU A 40 -0.39 -6.50 6.87
N PRO A 41 -1.41 -5.62 6.86
CA PRO A 41 -2.41 -5.59 5.81
C PRO A 41 -1.78 -5.16 4.48
N ASN A 42 -2.14 -5.84 3.39
CA ASN A 42 -1.75 -5.52 2.00
C ASN A 42 -0.23 -5.29 1.82
N GLN A 43 0.59 -6.05 2.53
CA GLN A 43 2.03 -5.94 2.41
C GLN A 43 2.57 -6.69 1.19
N VAL A 44 3.64 -6.16 0.61
CA VAL A 44 4.45 -6.81 -0.40
C VAL A 44 5.86 -7.05 0.13
N GLY A 45 6.52 -8.08 -0.41
CA GLY A 45 7.91 -8.37 -0.08
C GLY A 45 8.88 -7.31 -0.61
N PHE A 46 10.10 -7.30 -0.07
CA PHE A 46 11.17 -6.46 -0.59
C PHE A 46 11.45 -6.75 -2.08
N GLY A 47 11.62 -5.69 -2.88
CA GLY A 47 11.85 -5.80 -4.32
C GLY A 47 10.59 -5.92 -5.18
N GLU A 48 9.40 -6.01 -4.57
CA GLU A 48 8.13 -6.21 -5.30
C GLU A 48 7.30 -4.92 -5.41
N ALA A 49 7.65 -3.85 -4.69
CA ALA A 49 6.89 -2.59 -4.66
C ALA A 49 6.72 -1.90 -6.04
N GLN A 50 7.57 -2.22 -7.00
CA GLN A 50 7.53 -1.69 -8.37
C GLN A 50 7.02 -2.72 -9.39
N LYS A 51 6.45 -3.83 -8.92
CA LYS A 51 5.91 -4.91 -9.74
C LYS A 51 4.44 -5.17 -9.40
N PRO A 52 3.55 -4.17 -9.57
CA PRO A 52 2.15 -4.32 -9.25
C PRO A 52 1.52 -5.41 -10.12
N GLN A 53 0.68 -6.23 -9.50
CA GLN A 53 -0.15 -7.23 -10.16
C GLN A 53 -1.39 -6.55 -10.77
N LEU A 54 -2.09 -7.27 -11.65
CA LEU A 54 -3.26 -6.77 -12.37
C LEU A 54 -4.39 -6.26 -11.45
N TRP A 55 -4.47 -6.79 -10.23
CA TRP A 55 -5.49 -6.44 -9.23
C TRP A 55 -5.01 -5.41 -8.18
N ASP A 56 -3.74 -4.98 -8.20
CA ASP A 56 -3.19 -4.02 -7.23
C ASP A 56 -3.61 -2.56 -7.52
N TYR A 57 -4.20 -2.32 -8.70
CA TYR A 57 -4.57 -0.99 -9.19
C TYR A 57 -5.99 -0.57 -8.86
N ALA A 58 -6.81 -1.45 -8.29
CA ALA A 58 -8.23 -1.20 -8.19
C ALA A 58 -8.71 -1.06 -6.76
N ASP A 59 -9.51 -0.02 -6.53
CA ASP A 59 -10.26 0.27 -5.30
C ASP A 59 -11.34 -0.79 -5.01
N ASN A 60 -10.99 -2.08 -5.02
CA ASN A 60 -11.89 -3.24 -5.05
C ASN A 60 -12.87 -3.26 -6.24
N VAL A 61 -12.55 -2.54 -7.31
CA VAL A 61 -13.30 -2.57 -8.57
C VAL A 61 -12.70 -3.66 -9.46
N ASP A 62 -13.52 -4.51 -10.05
CA ASP A 62 -13.01 -5.40 -11.10
C ASP A 62 -12.64 -4.54 -12.33
N THR A 63 -11.35 -4.34 -12.53
CA THR A 63 -10.81 -3.52 -13.63
C THR A 63 -11.26 -4.02 -14.99
N LEU A 64 -11.42 -5.35 -15.16
CA LEU A 64 -11.87 -5.92 -16.44
C LEU A 64 -13.36 -5.64 -16.65
N ASP A 65 -14.19 -5.82 -15.63
CA ASP A 65 -15.61 -5.47 -15.70
C ASP A 65 -15.81 -3.97 -15.96
N PHE A 66 -15.03 -3.11 -15.28
CA PHE A 66 -15.06 -1.66 -15.53
C PHE A 66 -14.75 -1.33 -16.99
N LEU A 67 -13.66 -1.89 -17.54
CA LEU A 67 -13.27 -1.65 -18.93
C LEU A 67 -14.31 -2.18 -19.93
N VAL A 68 -14.97 -3.30 -19.63
CA VAL A 68 -16.07 -3.84 -20.45
C VAL A 68 -17.30 -2.93 -20.39
N SER A 69 -17.59 -2.31 -19.24
CA SER A 69 -18.75 -1.42 -19.05
C SER A 69 -18.66 -0.07 -19.77
N LEU A 70 -17.47 0.34 -20.22
CA LEU A 70 -17.25 1.58 -20.98
C LEU A 70 -17.67 1.50 -22.45
N LYS A 71 -18.29 0.39 -22.86
CA LYS A 71 -18.64 0.08 -24.25
C LYS A 71 -20.07 0.44 -24.62
#